data_AF-A0A7W0VHL0-F1
#
_entry.id   AF-A0A7W0VHL0-F1
#
_cell.length_a   1.000
_cell.length_b   1.000
_cell.length_c   1.000
_cell.angle_alpha   90.00
_cell.angle_beta   90.00
_cell.angle_gamma   90.00
#
_symmetry.space_group_name_H-M   'P 1'
#
loop_
_entity.id
_entity.type
_entity.pdbx_description
1 polymer ?
#
loop_
_entity_poly.entity_id
_entity_poly.type
_entity_poly.pdbx_seq_one_letter_code
_entity_poly.pdbx_strand_id
1 'polypeptide(L)' 'TLYGHIHTLVSYENGGIPAYISGGGGAEPLRGDGIDRHFLVIELDPATGGGVAPGGLVGVDVHHIE' A
#
# COMPACT_ATOMS: atom_id res chain seq x y z
N THR A 1 -2.45 3.79 -6.64
CA THR A 1 -1.01 4.08 -6.82
C THR A 1 -0.22 3.54 -5.63
N LEU A 2 1.02 3.10 -5.86
CA LEU A 2 1.91 2.61 -4.81
C LEU A 2 3.14 3.53 -4.70
N TYR A 3 3.42 3.96 -3.48
CA TYR A 3 4.54 4.80 -3.11
C TYR A 3 5.32 4.16 -1.96
N GLY A 4 6.56 4.59 -1.75
CA GLY A 4 7.40 4.13 -0.65
C GLY A 4 8.25 5.28 -0.09
N HIS A 5 9.53 5.02 0.17
CA HIS A 5 10.57 5.99 0.53
C HIS A 5 10.49 6.61 1.94
N ILE A 6 9.31 7.02 2.41
CA ILE A 6 9.22 7.82 3.66
C ILE A 6 9.05 6.98 4.93
N HIS A 7 9.15 5.65 4.85
CA HIS A 7 9.17 4.74 6.02
C HIS A 7 7.93 4.78 6.91
N THR A 8 6.74 4.79 6.29
CA THR A 8 5.46 4.71 6.99
C THR A 8 4.44 3.95 6.15
N LEU A 9 3.23 3.77 6.69
CA LEU A 9 2.08 3.21 6.02
C LEU A 9 0.92 4.21 6.03
N VAL A 10 0.48 4.63 4.84
CA VAL A 10 -0.67 5.53 4.70
C VAL A 10 -1.55 5.07 3.54
N SER A 11 -2.85 4.93 3.78
CA SER A 11 -3.87 4.79 2.75
C SER A 11 -4.60 6.11 2.54
N TYR A 12 -4.72 6.56 1.30
CA TYR A 12 -5.39 7.80 0.96
C TYR A 12 -5.97 7.76 -0.45
N GLU A 13 -6.73 8.79 -0.82
CA GLU A 13 -7.24 8.98 -2.18
C GLU A 13 -6.47 10.11 -2.87
N ASN A 14 -6.03 9.89 -4.10
CA ASN A 14 -5.41 10.91 -4.94
C ASN A 14 -6.26 11.13 -6.20
N GLY A 15 -7.14 12.13 -6.16
CA GLY A 15 -8.00 12.48 -7.28
C GLY A 15 -8.94 11.35 -7.70
N GLY A 16 -9.60 10.68 -6.75
CA GLY A 16 -10.49 9.54 -7.02
C GLY A 16 -9.79 8.19 -7.14
N ILE A 17 -8.46 8.14 -7.06
CA ILE A 17 -7.68 6.90 -7.21
C ILE A 17 -7.13 6.46 -5.84
N PRO A 18 -7.43 5.24 -5.38
CA PRO A 18 -6.82 4.69 -4.17
C PRO A 18 -5.28 4.69 -4.25
N ALA A 19 -4.63 5.20 -3.21
CA ALA A 19 -3.19 5.32 -3.12
C ALA A 19 -2.68 4.83 -1.77
N TYR A 20 -1.52 4.18 -1.81
CA TYR A 20 -0.87 3.59 -0.64
C TYR A 20 0.59 4.00 -0.61
N ILE A 21 1.05 4.46 0.55
CA ILE A 21 2.48 4.54 0.89
C ILE A 21 2.79 3.31 1.71
N SER A 22 3.73 2.48 1.26
CA SER A 22 4.26 1.31 1.98
C SER A 22 5.79 1.42 2.02
N GLY A 23 6.30 2.13 3.02
CA GLY A 23 7.71 2.49 3.12
C GLY A 23 8.50 1.79 4.22
N GLY A 24 7.85 1.10 5.16
CA GLY A 24 8.48 0.62 6.41
C GLY A 24 9.26 -0.70 6.32
N GLY A 25 9.34 -1.33 5.14
CA GLY A 25 9.76 -2.75 4.97
C GLY A 25 11.17 -3.17 5.44
N GLY A 26 12.01 -2.29 5.97
CA GLY A 26 13.37 -2.67 6.41
C GLY A 26 14.21 -1.57 7.04
N ALA A 27 13.60 -0.44 7.43
CA ALA A 27 14.32 0.73 7.92
C ALA A 27 13.55 1.41 9.06
N GLU A 28 14.23 2.27 9.82
CA GLU A 28 13.66 2.96 10.99
C GLU A 28 12.33 3.66 10.64
N PRO A 29 11.26 3.43 11.43
CA PRO A 29 9.97 4.07 11.25
C PRO A 29 10.03 5.60 11.19
N LEU A 30 9.18 6.19 10.36
CA LEU A 30 9.07 7.64 10.27
C LEU A 30 8.61 8.23 11.60
N ARG A 31 9.47 9.05 12.21
CA ARG A 31 9.13 9.80 13.43
C ARG A 31 8.68 8.90 14.60
N GLY A 32 9.07 7.63 14.63
CA GLY A 32 8.67 6.70 15.69
C GLY A 32 7.16 6.45 15.73
N ASP A 33 6.50 6.49 14.58
CA ASP A 33 5.06 6.19 14.43
C ASP A 33 4.69 4.73 14.74
N GLY A 34 5.69 3.88 15.05
CA GLY A 34 5.51 2.48 15.40
C GLY A 34 5.25 1.59 14.18
N ILE A 35 5.34 2.12 12.96
CA ILE A 35 5.13 1.36 11.73
C ILE A 35 6.47 0.82 11.24
N ASP A 36 6.77 -0.39 11.70
CA ASP A 36 7.98 -1.12 11.36
C ASP A 36 7.78 -1.98 10.08
N ARG A 37 8.68 -2.94 9.84
CA ARG A 37 8.70 -3.83 8.68
C ARG A 37 7.32 -4.41 8.35
N HIS A 38 6.88 -4.16 7.13
CA HIS A 38 5.63 -4.69 6.59
C HIS A 38 5.68 -4.78 5.06
N PHE A 39 4.70 -5.47 4.50
CA PHE A 39 4.40 -5.46 3.07
C PHE A 39 2.88 -5.43 2.83
N LEU A 40 2.50 -5.03 1.62
CA LEU A 40 1.11 -5.04 1.19
C LEU A 40 0.82 -6.30 0.35
N VAL A 41 -0.31 -6.94 0.62
CA VAL A 41 -0.94 -7.89 -0.28
C VAL A 41 -2.05 -7.17 -1.00
N ILE A 42 -1.99 -7.12 -2.34
CA ILE A 42 -2.97 -6.42 -3.16
C ILE A 42 -3.72 -7.45 -3.99
N GLU A 43 -5.02 -7.55 -3.76
CA GLU A 43 -5.90 -8.40 -4.53
C GLU A 43 -6.56 -7.63 -5.66
N LEU A 44 -6.48 -8.19 -6.87
CA LEU A 44 -7.03 -7.60 -8.09
C LEU A 44 -8.14 -8.50 -8.63
N ASP A 45 -9.20 -7.90 -9.17
CA ASP A 45 -10.28 -8.63 -9.83
C ASP A 45 -9.80 -9.10 -11.22
N PRO A 46 -9.64 -10.42 -11.44
CA PRO A 46 -9.19 -10.94 -12.73
C PRO A 46 -10.17 -10.63 -13.86
N ALA A 47 -11.46 -10.39 -13.58
CA ALA A 47 -12.47 -10.04 -14.58
C ALA A 47 -12.31 -8.63 -15.15
N THR A 48 -11.57 -7.75 -14.46
CA THR A 48 -11.20 -6.41 -14.96
C THR A 48 -9.93 -6.44 -15.84
N GLY A 49 -9.51 -7.64 -16.23
CA GLY A 49 -8.26 -7.97 -16.90
C GLY A 49 -7.75 -6.95 -17.92
N GLY A 50 -6.52 -6.49 -17.70
CA GLY A 50 -5.66 -5.93 -18.75
C GLY A 50 -5.16 -4.49 -18.55
N GLY A 51 -5.56 -3.81 -17.48
CA GLY A 51 -5.04 -2.48 -17.18
C GLY A 51 -5.47 -2.00 -15.81
N VAL A 52 -4.78 -1.01 -15.26
CA VAL A 52 -5.16 -0.29 -14.04
C VAL A 52 -6.39 0.57 -14.34
N ALA A 53 -7.51 -0.06 -14.71
CA ALA A 53 -8.79 0.61 -14.82
C ALA A 53 -9.27 0.98 -13.40
N PRO A 54 -9.95 2.12 -13.23
CA PRO A 54 -10.57 2.44 -11.95
C PRO A 54 -11.60 1.35 -11.61
N GLY A 55 -11.36 0.61 -10.53
CA GLY A 55 -12.30 -0.40 -10.01
C GLY A 55 -11.79 -1.85 -9.94
N GLY A 56 -10.57 -2.15 -10.38
CA GLY A 56 -10.01 -3.52 -10.33
C GLY A 56 -9.40 -3.94 -8.98
N LEU A 57 -9.42 -3.08 -7.96
CA LEU A 57 -8.92 -3.41 -6.62
C LEU A 57 -10.03 -4.13 -5.83
N VAL A 58 -9.76 -5.34 -5.39
CA VAL A 58 -10.66 -6.13 -4.54
C VAL A 58 -10.37 -5.88 -3.06
N GLY A 59 -9.08 -5.83 -2.71
CA GLY A 59 -8.65 -5.63 -1.34
C GLY A 59 -7.17 -5.30 -1.23
N VAL A 60 -6.80 -4.68 -0.11
CA VAL A 60 -5.41 -4.47 0.28
C VAL A 60 -5.27 -4.88 1.73
N ASP A 61 -4.37 -5.80 2.00
CA ASP A 61 -4.02 -6.25 3.34
C ASP A 61 -2.59 -5.88 3.71
N VAL A 62 -2.34 -5.67 5.00
CA VAL A 62 -1.06 -5.22 5.54
C VAL A 62 -0.50 -6.31 6.43
N HIS A 63 0.64 -6.87 6.03
CA HIS A 63 1.32 -7.89 6.81
C HIS A 63 2.55 -7.29 7.49
N HIS A 64 2.54 -7.27 8.83
CA HIS A 64 3.69 -6.88 9.64
C HIS A 64 4.67 -8.04 9.81
N ILE A 65 5.96 -7.72 9.83
CA ILE A 65 7.06 -8.69 10.01
C ILE A 65 7.67 -8.46 11.38
N GLU A 66 7.65 -9.49 12.23
CA GLU A 66 8.32 -9.50 13.53
C GLU A 66 9.85 -9.53 13.40
#